data_AF-A0A0F9VQ86-F1
#
_entry.id   AF-A0A0F9VQ86-F1
#
_cell.length_a   1.000
_cell.length_b   1.000
_cell.length_c   1.000
_cell.angle_alpha   90.00
_cell.angle_beta   90.00
_cell.angle_gamma   90.00
#
_symmetry.space_group_name_H-M   'P 1'
#
loop_
_entity.id
_entity.type
_entity.pdbx_description
1 polymer ?
#
loop_
_entity_poly.entity_id
_entity_poly.type
_entity_poly.pdbx_seq_one_letter_code
_entity_poly.pdbx_strand_id
1 'polypeptide(L)'
;MDVIDPGHNYLLTSFDGGGSVRLTFVKRCDPPEKYPGNYNAHPGTQIQEVLRALIDRSEYVNKQIPCPETTLSLYHLRETFWLFESRHAARHDAVFPEEWRQNIEAMSFCRTCGHIMCFCE
;
A
#
# COMPACT_ATOMS: atom_id res chain seq x y z
N MET A 1 14.71 10.93 -3.32
CA MET A 1 13.27 11.15 -3.18
C MET A 1 13.08 12.49 -2.49
N ASP A 2 12.20 13.31 -3.03
CA ASP A 2 11.82 14.58 -2.41
C ASP A 2 10.39 14.50 -1.88
N VAL A 3 10.16 15.08 -0.70
CA VAL A 3 8.83 15.19 -0.08
C VAL A 3 8.20 16.50 -0.52
N ILE A 4 7.09 16.42 -1.25
CA ILE A 4 6.35 17.60 -1.73
C ILE A 4 5.19 17.92 -0.79
N ASP A 5 4.48 16.89 -0.32
CA ASP A 5 3.45 16.99 0.73
C ASP A 5 3.63 15.79 1.68
N PRO A 6 4.05 15.99 2.95
CA PRO A 6 4.32 14.90 3.87
C PRO A 6 3.13 13.92 4.00
N GLY A 7 3.39 12.64 3.77
CA GLY A 7 2.37 11.59 3.81
C GLY A 7 1.56 11.42 2.52
N HIS A 8 1.66 12.36 1.57
CA HIS A 8 0.74 12.42 0.43
C HIS A 8 1.39 12.57 -0.94
N ASN A 9 2.50 13.30 -1.09
CA ASN A 9 3.07 13.57 -2.41
C ASN A 9 4.61 13.53 -2.38
N TYR A 10 5.17 12.70 -3.25
CA TYR A 10 6.60 12.41 -3.33
C TYR A 10 7.08 12.45 -4.78
N LEU A 11 8.30 12.95 -5.00
CA LEU A 11 9.04 12.75 -6.25
C LEU A 11 10.10 11.67 -6.03
N LEU A 12 9.91 10.54 -6.70
CA LEU A 12 10.84 9.41 -6.71
C LEU A 12 11.88 9.63 -7.82
N THR A 13 13.14 9.30 -7.54
CA THR A 13 14.21 9.42 -8.52
C THR A 13 14.17 8.21 -9.46
N SER A 14 14.17 8.44 -10.77
CA SER A 14 14.31 7.37 -11.76
C SER A 14 15.73 6.83 -11.76
N PHE A 15 15.89 5.51 -11.83
CA PHE A 15 17.19 4.85 -11.75
C PHE A 15 18.13 5.24 -12.91
N ASP A 16 17.62 5.29 -14.14
CA ASP A 16 18.42 5.59 -15.35
C ASP A 16 18.61 7.09 -15.62
N GLY A 17 18.45 7.95 -14.60
CA GLY A 17 18.69 9.41 -14.72
C GLY A 17 17.63 10.18 -15.53
N GLY A 18 16.57 9.52 -16.01
CA GLY A 18 15.51 10.10 -16.84
C GLY A 18 14.48 10.99 -16.12
N GLY A 19 14.85 11.65 -15.02
CA GLY A 19 13.97 12.53 -14.25
C GLY A 19 13.34 11.89 -13.02
N SER A 20 12.12 12.31 -12.67
CA SER A 20 11.41 11.87 -11.47
C SER A 20 10.01 11.34 -11.77
N VAL A 21 9.58 10.37 -10.97
CA VAL A 21 8.23 9.80 -11.00
C VAL A 21 7.47 10.28 -9.77
N ARG A 22 6.25 10.78 -9.95
CA ARG A 22 5.42 11.24 -8.85
C ARG A 22 4.63 10.07 -8.24
N LEU A 23 4.75 9.88 -6.93
CA LEU A 23 3.88 9.01 -6.13
C LEU A 23 2.94 9.88 -5.29
N THR A 24 1.63 9.72 -5.49
CA THR A 24 0.59 10.48 -4.78
C THR A 24 -0.32 9.53 -4.01
N PHE A 25 -0.35 9.65 -2.69
CA PHE A 25 -1.32 8.99 -1.82
C PHE A 25 -2.56 9.86 -1.65
N VAL A 26 -3.70 9.22 -1.42
CA VAL A 26 -4.96 9.92 -1.16
C VAL A 26 -4.84 10.84 0.05
N LYS A 27 -5.39 12.05 -0.06
CA LYS A 27 -5.53 13.01 1.05
C LYS A 27 -7.00 13.36 1.23
N ARG A 28 -7.55 12.97 2.38
CA ARG A 28 -8.93 13.28 2.76
C ARG A 28 -8.94 14.42 3.77
N CYS A 29 -9.91 15.32 3.67
CA CYS A 29 -10.09 16.44 4.60
C CYS A 29 -11.47 16.43 5.27
N ASP A 30 -12.42 15.62 4.77
CA ASP A 30 -13.80 15.61 5.27
C ASP A 30 -14.19 14.23 5.83
N PRO A 31 -14.77 14.17 7.05
CA PRO A 31 -14.96 15.31 7.95
C PRO A 31 -13.65 15.67 8.68
N PRO A 32 -13.40 16.95 9.02
CA PRO A 32 -12.09 17.45 9.48
C PRO A 32 -11.62 16.81 10.79
N GLU A 33 -12.53 16.40 11.66
CA GLU A 33 -12.20 15.68 12.90
C GLU A 33 -11.61 14.28 12.66
N LYS A 34 -11.88 13.66 11.49
CA LYS A 34 -11.25 12.39 11.10
C LYS A 34 -9.89 12.58 10.43
N TYR A 35 -9.58 13.80 9.98
CA TYR A 35 -8.36 14.12 9.23
C TYR A 35 -7.69 15.40 9.76
N PRO A 36 -7.29 15.42 11.05
CA PRO A 36 -6.74 16.61 11.68
C PRO A 36 -5.45 17.06 11.00
N GLY A 37 -5.39 18.34 10.65
CA GLY A 37 -4.24 18.95 9.97
C GLY A 37 -4.22 18.78 8.45
N ASN A 38 -5.16 18.03 7.86
CA ASN A 38 -5.27 17.95 6.41
C ASN A 38 -6.03 19.14 5.84
N TYR A 39 -5.50 19.67 4.74
CA TYR A 39 -6.12 20.69 3.90
C TYR A 39 -5.87 20.33 2.43
N ASN A 40 -6.67 20.90 1.51
CA ASN A 40 -6.62 20.65 0.06
C ASN A 40 -6.71 19.16 -0.31
N ALA A 41 -7.89 18.56 -0.10
CA ALA A 41 -8.14 17.15 -0.44
C ALA A 41 -7.82 16.86 -1.91
N HIS A 42 -7.26 15.67 -2.17
CA HIS A 42 -6.99 15.22 -3.53
C HIS A 42 -7.03 13.68 -3.62
N PRO A 43 -7.38 13.13 -4.81
CA PRO A 43 -7.30 11.69 -5.03
C PRO A 43 -5.83 11.24 -5.04
N GLY A 44 -5.65 9.93 -4.88
CA GLY A 44 -4.35 9.28 -4.91
C GLY A 44 -4.49 7.79 -4.63
N THR A 45 -3.35 7.12 -4.54
CA THR A 45 -3.31 5.69 -4.22
C THR A 45 -3.32 5.45 -2.69
N GLN A 46 -3.34 4.19 -2.29
CA GLN A 46 -3.20 3.76 -0.90
C GLN A 46 -1.93 2.93 -0.73
N ILE A 47 -1.47 2.80 0.51
CA ILE A 47 -0.25 2.05 0.82
C ILE A 47 -0.35 0.59 0.36
N GLN A 48 -1.52 -0.03 0.47
CA GLN A 48 -1.75 -1.40 0.03
C GLN A 48 -1.57 -1.58 -1.48
N GLU A 49 -1.96 -0.60 -2.29
CA GLU A 49 -1.79 -0.67 -3.74
C GLU A 49 -0.32 -0.54 -4.13
N VAL A 50 0.43 0.30 -3.43
CA VAL A 50 1.89 0.38 -3.59
C VAL A 50 2.54 -0.95 -3.15
N LEU A 51 2.11 -1.55 -2.04
CA LEU A 51 2.59 -2.85 -1.60
C LEU A 51 2.31 -3.96 -2.62
N ARG A 52 1.13 -3.98 -3.26
CA ARG A 52 0.84 -4.91 -4.38
C ARG A 52 1.85 -4.75 -5.51
N ALA A 53 2.11 -3.52 -5.95
CA ALA A 53 3.08 -3.25 -7.01
C ALA A 53 4.51 -3.65 -6.62
N LEU A 54 4.91 -3.43 -5.35
CA LEU A 54 6.21 -3.84 -4.84
C LEU A 54 6.34 -5.37 -4.77
N ILE A 55 5.32 -6.07 -4.29
CA ILE A 55 5.29 -7.54 -4.25
C ILE A 55 5.39 -8.11 -5.65
N ASP A 56 4.56 -7.66 -6.60
CA ASP A 56 4.58 -8.11 -7.99
C ASP A 56 5.96 -7.90 -8.63
N ARG A 57 6.54 -6.70 -8.45
CA ARG A 57 7.88 -6.39 -8.95
C ARG A 57 8.96 -7.29 -8.33
N SER A 58 8.91 -7.50 -7.02
CA SER A 58 9.85 -8.36 -6.29
C SER A 58 9.72 -9.82 -6.71
N GLU A 59 8.50 -10.32 -6.92
CA GLU A 59 8.29 -11.67 -7.45
C GLU A 59 8.87 -11.81 -8.86
N TYR A 60 8.62 -10.85 -9.73
CA TYR A 60 9.13 -10.86 -11.10
C TYR A 60 10.65 -10.98 -11.12
N VAL A 61 11.37 -10.13 -10.38
CA VAL A 61 12.84 -10.17 -10.36
C VAL A 61 13.38 -11.44 -9.68
N ASN A 62 12.71 -11.93 -8.63
CA ASN A 62 13.11 -13.18 -7.97
C ASN A 62 12.90 -14.40 -8.88
N LYS A 63 11.90 -14.36 -9.78
CA LYS A 63 11.70 -15.40 -10.81
C LYS A 63 12.81 -15.37 -11.87
N GLN A 64 13.43 -14.21 -12.12
CA GLN A 64 14.58 -14.11 -13.04
C GLN A 64 15.86 -14.65 -12.42
N ILE A 65 16.20 -14.18 -11.22
CA ILE A 65 17.38 -14.62 -10.47
C ILE A 65 16.95 -14.79 -9.02
N PRO A 66 16.66 -16.03 -8.57
CA PRO A 66 16.25 -16.27 -7.21
C PRO A 66 17.37 -15.92 -6.22
N CYS A 67 17.04 -15.17 -5.17
CA CYS A 67 17.94 -14.98 -4.04
C CYS A 67 17.22 -14.99 -2.69
N PRO A 68 17.91 -15.39 -1.60
CA PRO A 68 17.34 -15.41 -0.25
C PRO A 68 16.83 -14.04 0.21
N GLU A 69 17.52 -12.96 -0.14
CA GLU A 69 17.19 -11.59 0.28
C GLU A 69 15.86 -11.13 -0.32
N THR A 70 15.61 -11.40 -1.60
CA THR A 70 14.34 -11.04 -2.25
C THR A 70 13.22 -11.92 -1.72
N THR A 71 13.49 -13.20 -1.44
CA THR A 71 12.51 -14.11 -0.81
C THR A 71 12.09 -13.61 0.58
N LEU A 72 13.05 -13.19 1.41
CA LEU A 72 12.77 -12.60 2.72
C LEU A 72 12.05 -11.25 2.61
N SER A 73 12.42 -10.44 1.61
CA SER A 73 11.74 -9.16 1.32
C SER A 73 10.27 -9.38 0.96
N LEU A 74 9.97 -10.38 0.12
CA LEU A 74 8.59 -10.76 -0.23
C LEU A 74 7.77 -11.16 1.00
N TYR A 75 8.36 -11.94 1.91
CA TYR A 75 7.72 -12.29 3.18
C TYR A 75 7.35 -11.03 4.00
N HIS A 76 8.29 -10.10 4.16
CA HIS A 76 8.03 -8.87 4.93
C HIS A 76 7.08 -7.88 4.27
N LEU A 77 7.09 -7.80 2.94
CA LEU A 77 6.12 -6.99 2.19
C LEU A 77 4.70 -7.54 2.40
N ARG A 78 4.52 -8.86 2.29
CA ARG A 78 3.25 -9.54 2.57
C ARG A 78 2.83 -9.39 4.04
N GLU A 79 3.75 -9.52 4.98
CA GLU A 79 3.50 -9.28 6.41
C GLU A 79 2.98 -7.86 6.65
N THR A 80 3.65 -6.87 6.07
CA THR A 80 3.28 -5.46 6.21
C THR A 80 1.89 -5.20 5.65
N PHE A 81 1.60 -5.76 4.47
CA PHE A 81 0.28 -5.67 3.87
C PHE A 81 -0.78 -6.33 4.77
N TRP A 82 -0.52 -7.55 5.25
CA TRP A 82 -1.41 -8.25 6.17
C TRP A 82 -1.70 -7.43 7.43
N LEU A 83 -0.68 -6.82 8.04
CA LEU A 83 -0.84 -5.95 9.21
C LEU A 83 -1.73 -4.73 8.95
N PHE A 84 -1.67 -4.14 7.75
CA PHE A 84 -2.57 -3.03 7.39
C PHE A 84 -4.02 -3.48 7.29
N GLU A 85 -4.28 -4.65 6.71
CA GLU A 85 -5.62 -5.23 6.59
C GLU A 85 -6.15 -5.71 7.95
N SER A 86 -5.31 -6.36 8.77
CA SER A 86 -5.64 -6.75 10.14
C SER A 86 -6.00 -5.54 11.00
N ARG A 87 -5.26 -4.43 10.88
CA ARG A 87 -5.61 -3.18 11.57
C ARG A 87 -6.95 -2.61 11.08
N HIS A 88 -7.26 -2.72 9.79
CA HIS A 88 -8.55 -2.29 9.26
C HIS A 88 -9.68 -3.16 9.84
N ALA A 89 -9.58 -4.48 9.76
CA ALA A 89 -10.55 -5.42 10.32
C ALA A 89 -10.78 -5.19 11.82
N ALA A 90 -9.71 -5.01 12.60
CA ALA A 90 -9.79 -4.76 14.04
C ALA A 90 -10.55 -3.46 14.37
N ARG A 91 -10.52 -2.43 13.52
CA ARG A 91 -11.32 -1.20 13.70
C ARG A 91 -12.82 -1.40 13.43
N HIS A 92 -13.19 -2.55 12.89
CA HIS A 92 -14.55 -2.98 12.61
C HIS A 92 -14.92 -4.24 13.42
N ASP A 93 -14.23 -4.48 14.54
CA ASP A 93 -14.45 -5.63 15.43
C ASP A 93 -14.39 -7.00 14.71
N ALA A 94 -13.60 -7.07 13.64
CA ALA A 94 -13.40 -8.26 12.82
C ALA A 94 -11.97 -8.80 12.93
N VAL A 95 -11.80 -10.08 12.62
CA VAL A 95 -10.48 -10.74 12.56
C VAL A 95 -10.11 -10.98 11.10
N PHE A 96 -8.96 -10.46 10.69
CA PHE A 96 -8.43 -10.72 9.35
C PHE A 96 -7.69 -12.08 9.36
N PRO A 97 -8.03 -13.02 8.46
CA PRO A 97 -7.49 -14.38 8.50
C PRO A 97 -5.97 -14.44 8.29
N GLU A 98 -5.31 -15.29 9.06
CA GLU A 98 -3.86 -15.48 9.05
C GLU A 98 -3.39 -16.15 7.75
N GLU A 99 -4.17 -17.12 7.28
CA GLU A 99 -3.92 -17.92 6.10
C GLU A 99 -3.87 -17.09 4.80
N TRP A 100 -4.44 -15.87 4.81
CA TRP A 100 -4.44 -14.97 3.66
C TRP A 100 -3.09 -14.28 3.44
N ARG A 101 -2.24 -14.26 4.46
CA ARG A 101 -0.94 -13.56 4.46
C ARG A 101 -0.04 -13.95 3.28
N GLN A 102 0.02 -15.23 2.91
CA GLN A 102 1.00 -15.72 1.92
C GLN A 102 0.69 -15.33 0.47
N ASN A 103 -0.55 -14.97 0.14
CA ASN A 103 -0.97 -14.60 -1.21
C ASN A 103 -1.90 -13.37 -1.18
N ILE A 104 -1.69 -12.48 -0.21
CA ILE A 104 -2.59 -11.35 0.07
C ILE A 104 -2.75 -10.41 -1.13
N GLU A 105 -1.71 -10.27 -1.96
CA GLU A 105 -1.73 -9.46 -3.17
C GLU A 105 -2.67 -9.97 -4.27
N ALA A 106 -2.99 -11.27 -4.28
CA ALA A 106 -3.87 -11.90 -5.26
C ALA A 106 -5.35 -11.83 -4.86
N MET A 107 -5.65 -11.36 -3.65
CA MET A 107 -7.02 -11.29 -3.16
C MET A 107 -7.81 -10.15 -3.80
N SER A 108 -9.10 -10.38 -4.03
CA SER A 108 -10.02 -9.34 -4.46
C SER A 108 -10.13 -8.25 -3.40
N PHE A 109 -10.25 -6.99 -3.83
CA PHE A 109 -10.40 -5.85 -2.95
C PHE A 109 -11.51 -4.92 -3.42
N CYS A 110 -12.05 -4.13 -2.48
CA CYS A 110 -13.05 -3.14 -2.77
C CYS A 110 -12.44 -1.97 -3.57
N ARG A 111 -13.06 -1.61 -4.69
CA ARG A 111 -12.61 -0.50 -5.54
C ARG A 111 -12.80 0.88 -4.90
N THR A 112 -13.62 0.97 -3.87
CA THR A 112 -13.91 2.23 -3.14
C THR A 112 -12.91 2.48 -2.01
N CYS A 113 -12.65 1.47 -1.17
CA CYS A 113 -11.77 1.62 -0.01
C CYS A 113 -10.42 0.91 -0.12
N GLY A 114 -10.18 0.09 -1.15
CA GLY A 114 -8.91 -0.61 -1.39
C GLY A 114 -8.63 -1.82 -0.48
N HIS A 115 -9.48 -2.06 0.51
CA HIS A 115 -9.36 -3.18 1.46
C HIS A 115 -9.89 -4.49 0.89
N ILE A 116 -9.30 -5.59 1.33
CA ILE A 116 -9.68 -6.96 0.98
C ILE A 116 -10.96 -7.34 1.74
N MET A 117 -10.95 -7.13 3.05
CA MET A 117 -12.14 -7.27 3.89
C MET A 117 -12.81 -5.90 3.98
N CYS A 118 -13.89 -5.72 3.22
CA CYS A 118 -14.57 -4.43 3.06
C CYS A 118 -15.80 -4.31 3.96
N PHE A 119 -15.97 -3.12 4.54
CA PHE A 119 -17.12 -2.73 5.35
C PHE A 119 -17.78 -1.44 4.82
N CYS A 120 -17.60 -1.13 3.54
CA CYS A 120 -18.34 -0.04 2.91
C CYS A 120 -19.77 -0.50 2.68
N GLU A 121 -20.73 0.21 3.28
CA GLU A 121 -22.16 0.11 2.98
C GLU A 121 -22.50 0.79 1.64
#